data_AF-A0A810C907-F1
#
_entry.id   AF-A0A810C907-F1
#
_cell.length_a   1.000
_cell.length_b   1.000
_cell.length_c   1.000
_cell.angle_alpha   90.00
_cell.angle_beta   90.00
_cell.angle_gamma   90.00
#
_symmetry.space_group_name_H-M   'P 1'
#
loop_
_entity.id
_entity.type
_entity.pdbx_description
1 polymer ?
#
loop_
_entity_poly.entity_id
_entity_poly.type
_entity_poly.pdbx_seq_one_letter_code
_entity_poly.pdbx_strand_id
1 'polypeptide(L)'
;MLKAQTTRQAGLSCTRERIVQAAIRLYREIGYRKTTVADVARDASMSPANLYRFYPSRRALEEAVVTELLDEVLAAAASAARSGRSGLERLNATFGAISRLHEDRLAAMSACTNWWWPQDRRTGWPACLMRIGFVVWCGRSSRRGR
;
A
#
# COMPACT_ATOMS: atom_id res chain seq x y z
N MET A 1 -30.68 12.87 -19.42
CA MET A 1 -30.58 11.89 -18.31
C MET A 1 -29.23 11.17 -18.22
N LEU A 2 -28.50 10.89 -19.33
CA LEU A 2 -27.18 10.23 -19.27
C LEU A 2 -26.06 11.00 -18.51
N LYS A 3 -25.99 12.34 -18.63
CA LYS A 3 -24.89 13.13 -18.04
C LYS A 3 -24.81 13.04 -16.51
N ALA A 4 -25.95 12.95 -15.81
CA ALA A 4 -25.99 12.87 -14.35
C ALA A 4 -25.56 11.50 -13.80
N GLN A 5 -25.76 10.42 -14.57
CA GLN A 5 -25.32 9.08 -14.20
C GLN A 5 -23.80 8.97 -14.27
N THR A 6 -23.17 9.53 -15.32
CA THR A 6 -21.71 9.51 -15.50
C THR A 6 -20.96 10.24 -14.38
N THR A 7 -21.44 11.42 -13.94
CA THR A 7 -20.79 12.16 -12.84
C THR A 7 -20.86 11.42 -11.51
N ARG A 8 -22.00 10.77 -11.22
CA ARG A 8 -22.15 9.95 -10.01
C ARG A 8 -21.28 8.70 -10.06
N GLN A 9 -21.17 8.05 -11.22
CA GLN A 9 -20.29 6.89 -11.43
C GLN A 9 -18.82 7.26 -11.22
N ALA A 10 -18.39 8.41 -11.77
CA ALA A 10 -17.01 8.90 -11.65
C ALA A 10 -16.64 9.31 -10.21
N GLY A 11 -17.58 9.90 -9.45
CA GLY A 11 -17.36 10.20 -8.04
C GLY A 11 -17.23 8.93 -7.17
N LEU A 12 -17.98 7.87 -7.51
CA LEU A 12 -17.89 6.57 -6.84
C LEU A 12 -16.59 5.83 -7.19
N SER A 13 -16.11 5.89 -8.44
CA SER A 13 -14.83 5.28 -8.83
C SER A 13 -13.66 5.98 -8.14
N CYS A 14 -13.62 7.31 -8.14
CA CYS A 14 -12.60 8.09 -7.43
C CYS A 14 -12.58 7.78 -5.91
N THR A 15 -13.75 7.55 -5.31
CA THR A 15 -13.81 7.16 -3.89
C THR A 15 -13.28 5.74 -3.65
N ARG A 16 -13.61 4.79 -4.54
CA ARG A 16 -13.08 3.41 -4.47
C ARG A 16 -11.57 3.38 -4.62
N GLU A 17 -11.03 4.13 -5.57
CA GLU A 17 -9.59 4.29 -5.80
C GLU A 17 -8.90 4.83 -4.55
N ARG A 18 -9.45 5.90 -3.94
CA ARG A 18 -8.90 6.46 -2.69
C ARG A 18 -8.82 5.45 -1.55
N ILE A 19 -9.85 4.62 -1.38
CA ILE A 19 -9.88 3.57 -0.35
C ILE A 19 -8.82 2.50 -0.63
N VAL A 20 -8.71 2.05 -1.88
CA VAL A 20 -7.72 1.03 -2.29
C VAL A 20 -6.30 1.55 -2.09
N GLN A 21 -6.02 2.78 -2.51
CA GLN A 21 -4.71 3.41 -2.34
C GLN A 21 -4.34 3.61 -0.86
N ALA A 22 -5.31 3.96 0.00
CA ALA A 22 -5.11 3.99 1.44
C ALA A 22 -4.73 2.62 2.02
N ALA A 23 -5.42 1.56 1.60
CA ALA A 23 -5.09 0.20 2.03
C ALA A 23 -3.70 -0.24 1.55
N ILE A 24 -3.34 0.04 0.30
CA ILE A 24 -2.01 -0.27 -0.25
C ILE A 24 -0.90 0.42 0.56
N ARG A 25 -1.08 1.69 0.93
CA ARG A 25 -0.11 2.42 1.78
C ARG A 25 0.05 1.75 3.15
N LEU A 26 -1.05 1.51 3.87
CA LEU A 26 -1.00 0.90 5.20
C LEU A 26 -0.41 -0.52 5.19
N TYR A 27 -0.71 -1.31 4.15
CA TYR A 27 -0.11 -2.63 3.98
C TYR A 27 1.41 -2.59 3.81
N ARG A 28 1.95 -1.51 3.23
CA ARG A 28 3.41 -1.29 3.13
C ARG A 28 4.00 -0.76 4.44
N GLU A 29 3.32 0.15 5.13
CA GLU A 29 3.90 0.81 6.31
C GLU A 29 3.89 -0.06 7.57
N ILE A 30 2.76 -0.68 7.90
CA ILE A 30 2.57 -1.43 9.15
C ILE A 30 2.33 -2.92 8.93
N GLY A 31 2.09 -3.31 7.67
CA GLY A 31 1.87 -4.68 7.27
C GLY A 31 0.38 -5.07 7.22
N TYR A 32 0.08 -5.97 6.28
CA TYR A 32 -1.26 -6.51 6.02
C TYR A 32 -2.00 -7.02 7.27
N ARG A 33 -1.34 -7.85 8.10
CA ARG A 33 -1.99 -8.47 9.27
C ARG A 33 -2.36 -7.44 10.35
N LYS A 34 -1.59 -6.37 10.48
CA LYS A 34 -1.79 -5.33 11.50
C LYS A 34 -2.78 -4.26 11.06
N THR A 35 -3.03 -4.13 9.75
CA THR A 35 -3.95 -3.14 9.19
C THR A 35 -5.40 -3.55 9.45
N THR A 36 -6.18 -2.66 10.05
CA THR A 36 -7.63 -2.85 10.25
C THR A 36 -8.43 -2.01 9.25
N VAL A 37 -9.69 -2.40 9.01
CA VAL A 37 -10.62 -1.60 8.18
C VAL A 37 -10.85 -0.21 8.76
N ALA A 38 -10.75 -0.06 10.09
CA ALA A 38 -10.87 1.23 10.75
C ALA A 38 -9.67 2.15 10.45
N ASP A 39 -8.46 1.59 10.35
CA ASP A 39 -7.27 2.35 9.96
C ASP A 39 -7.36 2.82 8.51
N VAL A 40 -7.80 1.95 7.60
CA VAL A 40 -8.03 2.30 6.19
C VAL A 40 -9.08 3.40 6.07
N ALA A 41 -10.20 3.29 6.80
CA ALA A 41 -11.24 4.32 6.77
C ALA A 41 -10.71 5.67 7.26
N ARG A 42 -9.89 5.66 8.33
CA ARG A 42 -9.24 6.87 8.88
C ARG A 42 -8.31 7.51 7.86
N ASP A 43 -7.43 6.73 7.22
CA ASP A 43 -6.51 7.22 6.19
C ASP A 43 -7.26 7.78 4.97
N ALA A 44 -8.36 7.12 4.58
CA ALA A 44 -9.22 7.58 3.49
C ALA A 44 -10.15 8.76 3.86
N SER A 45 -10.04 9.29 5.09
CA SER A 45 -10.86 10.40 5.63
C SER A 45 -12.36 10.11 5.65
N MET A 46 -12.76 8.91 6.08
CA MET A 46 -14.16 8.50 6.18
C MET A 46 -14.45 7.63 7.40
N SER A 47 -15.74 7.44 7.71
CA SER A 47 -16.15 6.51 8.76
C SER A 47 -16.04 5.04 8.29
N PRO A 48 -15.75 4.09 9.20
CA PRO A 48 -15.76 2.66 8.85
C PRO A 48 -17.10 2.20 8.27
N ALA A 49 -18.22 2.73 8.78
CA ALA A 49 -19.55 2.46 8.26
C ALA A 49 -19.72 2.91 6.80
N ASN A 50 -19.12 4.04 6.42
CA ASN A 50 -19.13 4.49 5.02
C ASN A 50 -18.28 3.58 4.14
N LEU A 51 -17.09 3.15 4.60
CA LEU A 51 -16.23 2.22 3.86
C LEU A 51 -16.96 0.89 3.56
N TYR A 52 -17.71 0.35 4.54
CA TYR A 52 -18.47 -0.88 4.35
C TYR A 52 -19.56 -0.78 3.26
N ARG A 53 -20.01 0.43 2.89
CA ARG A 53 -20.91 0.62 1.74
C ARG A 53 -20.23 0.34 0.40
N PHE A 54 -18.90 0.53 0.33
CA PHE A 54 -18.11 0.26 -0.88
C PHE A 54 -17.58 -1.18 -0.89
N TYR A 55 -17.11 -1.65 0.26
CA TYR A 55 -16.53 -2.98 0.44
C TYR A 55 -17.22 -3.68 1.63
N PRO A 56 -18.16 -4.61 1.38
CA PRO A 56 -19.00 -5.18 2.44
C PRO A 56 -18.24 -6.04 3.46
N SER A 57 -16.98 -6.39 3.17
CA SER A 57 -16.12 -7.14 4.07
C SER A 57 -14.67 -6.72 3.92
N ARG A 58 -13.86 -7.04 4.94
CA ARG A 58 -12.39 -6.91 4.88
C ARG A 58 -11.83 -7.65 3.65
N ARG A 59 -12.29 -8.88 3.41
CA ARG A 59 -11.90 -9.69 2.26
C ARG A 59 -12.19 -9.00 0.93
N ALA A 60 -13.36 -8.36 0.78
CA ALA A 60 -13.71 -7.63 -0.44
C ALA A 60 -12.80 -6.42 -0.70
N LEU A 61 -12.34 -5.74 0.35
CA LEU A 61 -11.34 -4.69 0.23
C LEU A 61 -9.98 -5.27 -0.20
N GLU A 62 -9.59 -6.39 0.39
CA GLU A 62 -8.33 -7.08 0.08
C GLU A 62 -8.29 -7.57 -1.36
N GLU A 63 -9.39 -8.16 -1.85
CA GLU A 63 -9.55 -8.56 -3.24
C GLU A 63 -9.38 -7.37 -4.18
N ALA A 64 -10.02 -6.23 -3.88
CA ALA A 64 -9.88 -5.03 -4.69
C ALA A 64 -8.44 -4.51 -4.74
N VAL A 65 -7.72 -4.56 -3.60
CA VAL A 65 -6.30 -4.22 -3.55
C VAL A 65 -5.46 -5.18 -4.40
N VAL A 66 -5.70 -6.48 -4.31
CA VAL A 66 -4.98 -7.48 -5.11
C VAL A 66 -5.25 -7.29 -6.60
N THR A 67 -6.51 -7.05 -6.98
CA THR A 67 -6.88 -6.77 -8.38
C THR A 67 -6.14 -5.55 -8.91
N GLU A 68 -6.17 -4.42 -8.21
CA GLU A 68 -5.44 -3.20 -8.62
C GLU A 68 -3.94 -3.48 -8.83
N LEU A 69 -3.32 -4.16 -7.86
CA LEU A 69 -1.89 -4.45 -7.92
C LEU A 69 -1.52 -5.40 -9.05
N LEU A 70 -2.39 -6.36 -9.38
CA LEU A 70 -2.23 -7.30 -10.50
C LEU A 70 -2.47 -6.62 -11.84
N ASP A 71 -3.49 -5.77 -11.95
CA ASP A 71 -3.81 -5.05 -13.17
C ASP A 71 -2.67 -4.12 -13.59
N GLU A 72 -2.04 -3.43 -12.65
CA GLU A 72 -0.82 -2.64 -12.91
C GLU A 72 0.33 -3.51 -13.47
N VAL A 73 0.56 -4.69 -12.89
CA VAL A 73 1.60 -5.63 -13.33
C VAL A 73 1.30 -6.15 -14.73
N LEU A 74 0.06 -6.56 -14.98
CA LEU A 74 -0.40 -7.06 -16.27
C LEU A 74 -0.31 -5.97 -17.34
N ALA A 75 -0.69 -4.73 -17.01
CA ALA A 75 -0.59 -3.60 -17.94
C ALA A 75 0.86 -3.32 -18.34
N ALA A 76 1.79 -3.29 -17.38
CA ALA A 76 3.21 -3.09 -17.66
C ALA A 76 3.81 -4.24 -18.47
N ALA A 77 3.50 -5.49 -18.11
CA ALA A 77 3.92 -6.67 -18.84
C ALA A 77 3.40 -6.67 -20.28
N ALA A 78 2.10 -6.38 -20.47
CA ALA A 78 1.48 -6.34 -21.79
C ALA A 78 2.05 -5.21 -22.65
N SER A 79 2.38 -4.06 -22.05
CA SER A 79 3.06 -2.96 -22.75
C SER A 79 4.44 -3.38 -23.26
N ALA A 80 5.25 -4.01 -22.40
CA ALA A 80 6.57 -4.51 -22.79
C ALA A 80 6.50 -5.59 -23.88
N ALA A 81 5.51 -6.48 -23.79
CA ALA A 81 5.27 -7.57 -24.72
C ALA A 81 4.78 -7.12 -26.11
N ARG A 82 4.23 -5.92 -26.28
CA ARG A 82 3.78 -5.40 -27.58
C ARG A 82 4.88 -4.73 -28.41
N SER A 83 6.12 -4.70 -27.93
CA SER A 83 7.23 -4.10 -28.68
C SER A 83 7.57 -4.90 -29.95
N GLY A 84 7.93 -4.23 -31.05
CA GLY A 84 8.32 -4.85 -32.33
C GLY A 84 9.67 -5.58 -32.32
N ARG A 85 10.13 -6.01 -31.14
CA ARG A 85 11.40 -6.71 -30.90
C ARG A 85 11.28 -8.21 -31.13
N SER A 86 12.40 -8.92 -31.14
CA SER A 86 12.41 -10.39 -31.20
C SER A 86 11.72 -11.04 -29.99
N GLY A 87 11.35 -12.32 -30.11
CA GLY A 87 10.63 -13.04 -29.04
C GLY A 87 11.35 -13.04 -27.70
N LEU A 88 12.66 -13.30 -27.70
CA LEU A 88 13.48 -13.31 -26.49
C LEU A 88 13.61 -11.92 -25.86
N GLU A 89 13.76 -10.88 -26.68
CA GLU A 89 13.83 -9.50 -26.20
C GLU A 89 12.51 -9.05 -25.55
N ARG A 90 11.37 -9.47 -26.11
CA ARG A 90 10.06 -9.20 -25.50
C ARG A 90 9.91 -9.92 -24.15
N LEU A 91 10.34 -11.17 -24.05
CA LEU A 91 10.32 -11.92 -22.80
C LEU A 91 11.19 -11.24 -21.73
N ASN A 92 12.43 -10.89 -22.08
CA ASN A 92 13.34 -10.15 -21.18
C ASN A 92 12.76 -8.79 -20.78
N ALA A 93 12.15 -8.06 -21.71
CA ALA A 93 11.53 -6.78 -21.41
C ALA A 93 10.34 -6.91 -20.46
N THR A 94 9.52 -7.95 -20.63
CA THR A 94 8.39 -8.26 -19.73
C THR A 94 8.88 -8.58 -18.33
N PHE A 95 9.84 -9.50 -18.17
CA PHE A 95 10.42 -9.80 -16.87
C PHE A 95 11.05 -8.56 -16.23
N GLY A 96 11.80 -7.76 -17.00
CA GLY A 96 12.38 -6.52 -16.50
C GLY A 96 11.33 -5.48 -16.08
N ALA A 97 10.19 -5.39 -16.77
CA ALA A 97 9.10 -4.50 -16.39
C ALA A 97 8.43 -4.92 -15.08
N ILE A 98 8.21 -6.23 -14.90
CA ILE A 98 7.67 -6.80 -13.66
C ILE A 98 8.65 -6.56 -12.50
N SER A 99 9.94 -6.87 -12.67
CA SER A 99 10.96 -6.67 -11.63
C SER A 99 11.04 -5.23 -11.16
N ARG A 100 11.03 -4.24 -12.07
CA ARG A 100 11.04 -2.81 -11.70
C ARG A 100 9.82 -2.42 -10.87
N LEU A 101 8.63 -2.88 -11.23
CA LEU A 101 7.42 -2.62 -10.44
C LEU A 101 7.51 -3.19 -9.02
N HIS A 102 8.10 -4.37 -8.86
CA HIS A 102 8.32 -4.94 -7.53
C HIS A 102 9.36 -4.15 -6.74
N GLU A 103 10.46 -3.73 -7.37
CA GLU A 103 11.50 -2.91 -6.77
C GLU A 103 10.96 -1.54 -6.31
N ASP A 104 10.22 -0.82 -7.15
CA ASP A 104 9.63 0.48 -6.78
C ASP A 104 8.69 0.37 -5.57
N ARG A 105 7.92 -0.73 -5.51
CA ARG A 105 7.02 -1.01 -4.38
C ARG A 105 7.76 -1.40 -3.11
N LEU A 106 8.91 -2.07 -3.20
CA LEU A 106 9.76 -2.43 -2.05
C LEU A 106 10.66 -1.28 -1.59
N ALA A 107 11.13 -0.43 -2.51
CA ALA A 107 11.93 0.75 -2.20
C ALA A 107 11.13 1.77 -1.36
N ALA A 108 9.83 1.88 -1.60
CA ALA A 108 8.94 2.64 -0.74
C ALA A 108 8.90 2.11 0.72
N MET A 109 9.18 0.82 0.93
CA MET A 109 9.24 0.19 2.24
C MET A 109 10.63 0.30 2.90
N SER A 110 11.72 0.31 2.12
CA SER A 110 13.07 0.61 2.64
C SER A 110 13.26 2.10 2.97
N ALA A 111 12.51 2.98 2.31
CA ALA A 111 12.43 4.39 2.67
C ALA A 111 11.92 4.56 4.11
N CYS A 112 10.93 3.77 4.55
CA CYS A 112 10.53 3.75 5.96
C CYS A 112 11.70 3.36 6.86
N THR A 113 12.48 2.33 6.56
CA THR A 113 13.63 1.94 7.41
C THR A 113 14.67 3.07 7.58
N ASN A 114 14.78 3.98 6.61
CA ASN A 114 15.59 5.20 6.72
C ASN A 114 14.83 6.41 7.32
N TRP A 115 13.50 6.37 7.36
CA TRP A 115 12.62 7.39 7.95
C TRP A 115 12.38 7.20 9.46
N TRP A 116 12.62 6.00 9.99
CA TRP A 116 12.57 5.72 11.44
C TRP A 116 13.89 6.03 12.18
N TRP A 117 14.92 6.56 11.52
CA TRP A 117 16.10 7.10 12.20
C TRP A 117 15.94 8.61 12.43
N PRO A 118 15.78 9.09 13.67
CA PRO A 118 16.04 10.48 13.98
C PRO A 118 17.52 10.74 13.70
N GLN A 119 17.85 11.72 12.85
CA GLN A 119 19.20 12.28 12.74
C GLN A 119 19.58 13.02 14.04
N ASP A 120 19.55 12.34 15.19
CA ASP A 120 20.17 12.85 16.41
C ASP A 120 21.61 12.35 16.47
N ARG A 121 22.55 13.25 16.16
CA ARG A 121 24.00 13.00 16.29
C ARG A 121 24.52 13.17 17.72
N ARG A 122 23.67 13.26 18.77
CA ARG A 122 24.14 13.57 20.13
C ARG A 122 24.48 12.40 21.04
N THR A 123 24.16 11.15 20.70
CA THR A 123 24.55 10.02 21.56
C THR A 123 25.20 8.90 20.76
N GLY A 124 26.53 8.91 20.72
CA GLY A 124 27.34 7.85 20.10
C GLY A 124 27.24 6.54 20.86
N TRP A 125 26.41 5.62 20.40
CA TRP A 125 26.38 4.23 20.87
C TRP A 125 26.48 3.27 19.68
N PRO A 126 27.39 2.27 19.71
CA PRO A 126 27.58 1.33 18.60
C PRO A 126 26.51 0.24 18.53
N ALA A 127 26.32 -0.29 17.32
CA ALA A 127 25.23 -1.12 16.79
C ALA A 127 24.94 -2.48 17.48
N CYS A 128 25.52 -2.79 18.64
CA CYS A 128 25.50 -4.16 19.17
C CYS A 128 24.46 -4.43 20.29
N LEU A 129 23.79 -3.42 20.85
CA LEU A 129 22.89 -3.61 22.02
C LEU A 129 21.38 -3.61 21.71
N MET A 130 20.98 -3.57 20.44
CA MET A 130 19.57 -3.39 20.05
C MET A 130 18.84 -4.73 19.75
N ARG A 131 18.93 -5.72 20.63
CA ARG A 131 18.17 -6.99 20.48
C ARG A 131 17.22 -7.33 21.63
N ILE A 132 17.11 -6.50 22.68
CA ILE A 132 16.27 -6.82 23.86
C ILE A 132 15.23 -5.72 24.21
N GLY A 133 15.36 -4.48 23.72
CA GLY A 133 14.49 -3.36 24.19
C GLY A 133 13.14 -3.15 23.49
N PHE A 134 12.89 -3.71 22.30
CA PHE A 134 11.78 -3.27 21.44
C PHE A 134 10.39 -3.78 21.89
N VAL A 135 10.33 -4.87 22.67
CA VAL A 135 9.04 -5.47 23.12
C VAL A 135 8.41 -4.68 24.27
N VAL A 136 9.19 -3.98 25.11
CA VAL A 136 8.67 -3.35 26.34
C VAL A 136 8.04 -1.98 26.09
N TRP A 137 8.45 -1.25 25.05
CA TRP A 137 8.01 0.14 24.86
C TRP A 137 6.68 0.27 24.12
N CYS A 138 6.36 -0.63 23.19
CA CYS A 138 5.09 -0.59 22.44
C CYS A 138 3.87 -1.02 23.28
N GLY A 139 4.09 -1.71 24.41
CA GLY A 139 3.02 -2.18 25.31
C GLY A 139 2.55 -1.17 26.37
N ARG A 140 3.18 0.01 26.50
CA ARG A 140 2.93 0.94 27.63
C ARG A 140 2.15 2.22 27.28
N SER A 141 1.92 2.53 26.01
CA SER A 141 1.22 3.74 25.57
C SER A 141 -0.31 3.62 25.49
N SER A 142 -0.90 2.44 25.74
CA SER A 142 -2.36 2.23 25.70
C SER A 142 -3.08 2.26 27.05
N ARG A 143 -2.39 2.59 28.16
CA ARG A 143 -3.01 2.79 29.48
C ARG A 143 -2.51 4.09 30.14
N ARG A 144 -3.10 5.22 29.76
CA ARG A 144 -3.37 6.39 30.64
C ARG A 144 -4.16 7.42 29.84
N GLY A 145 -5.46 7.42 30.08
CA GLY A 145 -6.46 8.29 29.48
C GLY A 145 -7.77 8.17 30.26
N ARG A 146 -7.66 8.33 31.59
CA ARG A 146 -8.69 8.73 32.53
C ARG A 146 -7.99 9.45 33.67
#